data_AF-A0A9Q1BBV3-F1
#
_entry.id   AF-A0A9Q1BBV3-F1
#
_cell.length_a   1.000
_cell.length_b   1.000
_cell.length_c   1.000
_cell.angle_alpha   90.00
_cell.angle_beta   90.00
_cell.angle_gamma   90.00
#
_symmetry.space_group_name_H-M   'P 1'
#
loop_
_entity.id
_entity.type
_entity.pdbx_description
1 polymer ?
#
loop_
_entity_poly.entity_id
_entity_poly.type
_entity_poly.pdbx_seq_one_letter_code
_entity_poly.pdbx_strand_id
1 'polypeptide(L)'
;MLKKGEQNKKLQQDVQALRAKLDKKLYLAQKCKRLQSKVTKQNETLANLKRVNQQISRRLDSCRAALSAEKAKGAAKVSEVELLSKRKIKNTLQYAQGKIQQTKGSSSVLAQKLRKKAGGVKKNLKDQGVKLSSVQGEVRSLKKVVSSLDSERAELEETMEIKIEERMQDFLKSQEVVAFQGGMYVDAVRALYMDLMGMNVGARNCESVVRCVMNKLAGNIKLGRLPKATFGKTMIIEGRALAQQQIVSKMLSPVGESITLCTDGTTKWGYKYGTFDVVLEDGTSLTIEGA
;
A
#
# COMPACT_ATOMS: atom_id res chain seq x y z
N MET A 1 -115.13 70.72 -115.44
CA MET A 1 -115.30 69.93 -114.19
C MET A 1 -114.13 69.00 -113.84
N LEU A 2 -113.03 68.92 -114.62
CA LEU A 2 -111.91 67.99 -114.36
C LEU A 2 -110.90 68.44 -113.27
N LYS A 3 -110.76 69.73 -112.95
CA LYS A 3 -109.76 70.25 -111.99
C LYS A 3 -110.05 69.95 -110.49
N LYS A 4 -111.31 69.71 -110.10
CA LYS A 4 -111.69 69.40 -108.70
C LYS A 4 -111.39 67.95 -108.29
N GLY A 5 -111.39 67.00 -109.24
CA GLY A 5 -111.10 65.59 -108.97
C GLY A 5 -109.62 65.31 -108.69
N GLU A 6 -108.72 66.00 -109.40
CA GLU A 6 -107.26 65.89 -109.18
C GLU A 6 -106.81 66.48 -107.85
N GLN A 7 -107.39 67.63 -107.45
CA GLN A 7 -107.12 68.23 -106.14
C GLN A 7 -107.54 67.30 -105.00
N ASN A 8 -108.68 66.61 -105.12
CA ASN A 8 -109.15 65.69 -104.08
C ASN A 8 -108.31 64.41 -104.00
N LYS A 9 -107.85 63.87 -105.15
CA LYS A 9 -106.88 62.75 -105.18
C LYS A 9 -105.55 63.13 -104.54
N LYS A 10 -105.02 64.34 -104.82
CA LYS A 10 -103.79 64.84 -104.21
C LYS A 10 -103.92 65.00 -102.70
N LEU A 11 -105.05 65.56 -102.24
CA LEU A 11 -105.38 65.65 -100.81
C LEU A 11 -105.49 64.27 -100.13
N GLN A 12 -106.12 63.29 -100.77
CA GLN A 12 -106.17 61.92 -100.23
C GLN A 12 -104.79 61.27 -100.15
N GLN A 13 -103.93 61.47 -101.16
CA GLN A 13 -102.55 61.00 -101.15
C GLN A 13 -101.73 61.69 -100.05
N ASP A 14 -101.90 63.00 -99.86
CA ASP A 14 -101.22 63.75 -98.79
C ASP A 14 -101.69 63.30 -97.40
N VAL A 15 -102.99 63.05 -97.21
CA VAL A 15 -103.53 62.50 -95.96
C VAL A 15 -103.01 61.08 -95.70
N GLN A 16 -102.93 60.22 -96.71
CA GLN A 16 -102.33 58.89 -96.56
C GLN A 16 -100.84 58.96 -96.25
N ALA A 17 -100.09 59.86 -96.91
CA ALA A 17 -98.68 60.09 -96.62
C ALA A 17 -98.46 60.64 -95.20
N LEU A 18 -99.35 61.53 -94.73
CA LEU A 18 -99.33 62.04 -93.35
C LEU A 18 -99.67 60.96 -92.32
N ARG A 19 -100.65 60.08 -92.60
CA ARG A 19 -100.96 58.93 -91.74
C ARG A 19 -99.79 57.95 -91.66
N ALA A 20 -99.19 57.58 -92.79
CA ALA A 20 -98.00 56.73 -92.80
C ALA A 20 -96.80 57.37 -92.04
N LYS A 21 -96.62 58.69 -92.16
CA LYS A 21 -95.63 59.43 -91.35
C LYS A 21 -95.97 59.42 -89.86
N LEU A 22 -97.24 59.53 -89.49
CA LEU A 22 -97.70 59.49 -88.10
C LEU A 22 -97.52 58.09 -87.50
N ASP A 23 -97.90 57.03 -88.21
CA ASP A 23 -97.71 55.64 -87.78
C ASP A 23 -96.23 55.30 -87.62
N LYS A 24 -95.38 55.76 -88.56
CA LYS A 24 -93.93 55.62 -88.44
C LYS A 24 -93.39 56.36 -87.21
N LYS A 25 -93.89 57.56 -86.91
CA LYS A 25 -93.53 58.31 -85.68
C LYS A 25 -94.00 57.59 -84.41
N LEU A 26 -95.22 57.04 -84.40
CA LEU A 26 -95.76 56.24 -83.28
C LEU A 26 -94.94 54.98 -83.03
N TYR A 27 -94.60 54.24 -84.09
CA TYR A 27 -93.73 53.07 -84.00
C TYR A 27 -92.35 53.42 -83.45
N LEU A 28 -91.74 54.51 -83.94
CA LEU A 28 -90.45 55.00 -83.42
C LEU A 28 -90.55 55.43 -81.96
N ALA A 29 -91.62 56.11 -81.55
CA ALA A 29 -91.85 56.50 -80.15
C ALA A 29 -91.98 55.29 -79.23
N GLN A 30 -92.73 54.26 -79.64
CA GLN A 30 -92.82 52.99 -78.91
C GLN A 30 -91.48 52.25 -78.83
N LYS A 31 -90.72 52.23 -79.94
CA LYS A 31 -89.37 51.64 -79.98
C LYS A 31 -88.41 52.39 -79.05
N CYS A 32 -88.45 53.72 -79.04
CA CYS A 32 -87.69 54.56 -78.12
C CYS A 32 -88.06 54.26 -76.65
N LYS A 33 -89.36 54.16 -76.32
CA LYS A 33 -89.81 53.80 -74.98
C LYS A 33 -89.30 52.42 -74.53
N ARG A 34 -89.33 51.42 -75.43
CA ARG A 34 -88.76 50.09 -75.16
C ARG A 34 -87.24 50.15 -74.94
N LEU A 35 -86.51 50.88 -75.79
CA LEU A 35 -85.07 51.06 -75.65
C LEU A 35 -84.72 51.78 -74.35
N GLN A 36 -85.45 52.83 -73.98
CA GLN A 36 -85.26 53.56 -72.73
C GLN A 36 -85.46 52.64 -71.52
N SER A 37 -86.50 51.79 -71.52
CA SER A 37 -86.71 50.80 -70.46
C SER A 37 -85.61 49.74 -70.38
N LYS A 38 -84.96 49.39 -71.51
CA LYS A 38 -83.81 48.48 -71.51
C LYS A 38 -82.57 49.17 -70.93
N VAL A 39 -82.33 50.42 -71.30
CA VAL A 39 -81.20 51.22 -70.79
C VAL A 39 -81.34 51.46 -69.29
N THR A 40 -82.54 51.74 -68.76
CA THR A 40 -82.74 51.90 -67.31
C THR A 40 -82.44 50.61 -66.56
N LYS A 41 -82.94 49.46 -67.04
CA LYS A 41 -82.62 48.14 -66.45
C LYS A 41 -81.12 47.84 -66.48
N GLN A 42 -80.45 48.14 -67.61
CA GLN A 42 -79.00 47.98 -67.71
C GLN A 42 -78.26 48.89 -66.72
N ASN A 43 -78.68 50.13 -66.56
CA ASN A 43 -78.07 51.06 -65.59
C ASN A 43 -78.26 50.59 -64.14
N GLU A 44 -79.43 50.05 -63.80
CA GLU A 44 -79.67 49.44 -62.48
C GLU A 44 -78.76 48.23 -62.25
N THR A 45 -78.61 47.34 -63.23
CA THR A 45 -77.68 46.20 -63.11
C THR A 45 -76.24 46.65 -62.95
N LEU A 46 -75.80 47.69 -63.68
CA LEU A 46 -74.46 48.25 -63.58
C LEU A 46 -74.22 48.87 -62.20
N ALA A 47 -75.21 49.59 -61.65
CA ALA A 47 -75.12 50.16 -60.31
C ALA A 47 -74.99 49.07 -59.23
N ASN A 48 -75.75 47.97 -59.36
CA ASN A 48 -75.65 46.82 -58.46
C ASN A 48 -74.29 46.13 -58.55
N LEU A 49 -73.76 45.90 -59.76
CA LEU A 49 -72.43 45.33 -59.95
C LEU A 49 -71.33 46.22 -59.34
N LYS A 50 -71.43 47.54 -59.45
CA LYS A 50 -70.49 48.48 -58.80
C LYS A 50 -70.51 48.33 -57.27
N ARG A 51 -71.69 48.19 -56.67
CA ARG A 51 -71.84 47.98 -55.21
C ARG A 51 -71.22 46.66 -54.76
N VAL A 52 -71.49 45.57 -55.49
CA VAL A 52 -70.91 44.25 -55.21
C VAL A 52 -69.39 44.29 -55.33
N ASN A 53 -68.86 44.91 -56.38
CA ASN A 53 -67.42 45.02 -56.57
C ASN A 53 -66.76 45.83 -55.43
N GLN A 54 -67.37 46.93 -55.00
CA GLN A 54 -66.90 47.70 -53.85
C GLN A 54 -66.90 46.88 -52.56
N GLN A 55 -67.90 46.02 -52.36
CA GLN A 55 -67.97 45.13 -51.19
C GLN A 55 -66.89 44.04 -51.24
N ILE A 56 -66.60 43.49 -52.43
CA ILE A 56 -65.51 42.52 -52.64
C ILE A 56 -64.16 43.15 -52.33
N SER A 57 -63.88 44.37 -52.80
CA SER A 57 -62.63 45.07 -52.50
C SER A 57 -62.43 45.25 -51.00
N ARG A 58 -63.46 45.71 -50.27
CA ARG A 58 -63.39 45.86 -48.81
C ARG A 58 -63.10 44.53 -48.10
N ARG A 59 -63.70 43.42 -48.55
CA ARG A 59 -63.43 42.08 -48.00
C ARG A 59 -62.01 41.62 -48.29
N LEU A 60 -61.50 41.85 -49.51
CA LEU A 60 -60.13 41.52 -49.87
C LEU A 60 -59.11 42.30 -49.04
N ASP A 61 -59.34 43.58 -48.80
CA ASP A 61 -58.46 44.41 -47.97
C ASP A 61 -58.47 43.94 -46.51
N SER A 62 -59.64 43.59 -45.96
CA SER A 62 -59.75 43.01 -44.63
C SER A 62 -59.02 41.67 -44.51
N CYS A 63 -59.17 40.77 -45.49
CA CYS A 63 -58.43 39.51 -45.53
C CYS A 63 -56.92 39.72 -45.62
N ARG A 64 -56.45 40.69 -46.44
CA ARG A 64 -55.03 41.02 -46.55
C ARG A 64 -54.47 41.57 -45.23
N ALA A 65 -55.21 42.42 -44.54
CA ALA A 65 -54.83 42.95 -43.23
C ALA A 65 -54.76 41.84 -42.16
N ALA A 66 -55.72 40.92 -42.15
CA ALA A 66 -55.70 39.77 -41.24
C ALA A 66 -54.48 38.86 -41.50
N LEU A 67 -54.16 38.60 -42.77
CA LEU A 67 -53.02 37.77 -43.15
C LEU A 67 -51.67 38.43 -42.79
N SER A 68 -51.54 39.74 -42.96
CA SER A 68 -50.32 40.45 -42.57
C SER A 68 -50.13 40.48 -41.04
N ALA A 69 -51.22 40.66 -40.29
CA ALA A 69 -51.18 40.61 -38.82
C ALA A 69 -50.76 39.22 -38.29
N GLU A 70 -51.29 38.13 -38.85
CA GLU A 70 -50.87 36.78 -38.46
C GLU A 70 -49.42 36.47 -38.85
N LYS A 71 -48.96 36.92 -40.03
CA LYS A 71 -47.54 36.81 -40.40
C LYS A 71 -46.63 37.55 -39.43
N ALA A 72 -47.03 38.75 -38.99
CA ALA A 72 -46.28 39.52 -38.00
C ALA A 72 -46.23 38.82 -36.63
N LYS A 73 -47.35 38.25 -36.16
CA LYS A 73 -47.37 37.44 -34.92
C LYS A 73 -46.50 36.19 -35.01
N GLY A 74 -46.55 35.50 -36.16
CA GLY A 74 -45.70 34.33 -36.43
C GLY A 74 -44.21 34.68 -36.38
N ALA A 75 -43.81 35.76 -37.06
CA ALA A 75 -42.43 36.24 -37.06
C ALA A 75 -41.93 36.64 -35.66
N ALA A 76 -42.77 37.32 -34.87
CA ALA A 76 -42.44 37.69 -33.50
C ALA A 76 -42.21 36.47 -32.59
N LYS A 77 -43.09 35.45 -32.67
CA LYS A 77 -42.95 34.20 -31.90
C LYS A 77 -41.68 33.43 -32.28
N VAL A 78 -41.34 33.35 -33.57
CA VAL A 78 -40.10 32.70 -34.03
C VAL A 78 -38.86 33.42 -33.50
N SER A 79 -38.86 34.76 -33.53
CA SER A 79 -37.76 35.57 -33.00
C SER A 79 -37.55 35.38 -31.49
N GLU A 80 -38.64 35.30 -30.72
CA GLU A 80 -38.59 35.09 -29.27
C GLU A 80 -38.04 33.70 -28.91
N VAL A 81 -38.49 32.65 -29.62
CA VAL A 81 -38.00 31.27 -29.42
C VAL A 81 -36.51 31.16 -29.77
N GLU A 82 -36.05 31.80 -30.85
CA GLU A 82 -34.63 31.84 -31.20
C GLU A 82 -33.77 32.59 -30.17
N LEU A 83 -34.26 33.70 -29.62
CA LEU A 83 -33.54 34.44 -28.58
C LEU A 83 -33.40 33.62 -27.29
N LEU A 84 -34.47 32.92 -26.88
CA LEU A 84 -34.44 32.05 -25.71
C LEU A 84 -33.51 30.84 -25.90
N SER A 85 -33.50 30.22 -27.08
CA SER A 85 -32.59 29.10 -27.38
C SER A 85 -31.12 29.55 -27.38
N LYS A 86 -30.81 30.69 -28.03
CA LYS A 86 -29.46 31.28 -28.03
C LYS A 86 -28.98 31.62 -26.62
N ARG A 87 -29.85 32.17 -25.75
CA ARG A 87 -29.52 32.44 -24.33
C ARG A 87 -29.23 31.17 -23.55
N LYS A 88 -30.05 30.13 -23.69
CA LYS A 88 -29.84 28.84 -23.01
C LYS A 88 -28.50 28.21 -23.43
N ILE A 89 -28.22 28.17 -24.73
CA ILE A 89 -26.96 27.64 -25.27
C ILE A 89 -25.77 28.42 -24.72
N LYS A 90 -25.82 29.77 -24.73
CA LYS A 90 -24.75 30.62 -24.21
C LYS A 90 -24.46 30.33 -22.73
N ASN A 91 -25.49 30.21 -21.90
CA ASN A 91 -25.33 29.93 -20.46
C ASN A 91 -24.72 28.55 -20.22
N THR A 92 -25.16 27.51 -20.95
CA THR A 92 -24.57 26.17 -20.85
C THR A 92 -23.11 26.14 -21.28
N LEU A 93 -22.75 26.91 -22.31
CA LEU A 93 -21.38 26.99 -22.83
C LEU A 93 -20.46 27.70 -21.82
N GLN A 94 -20.94 28.79 -21.23
CA GLN A 94 -20.20 29.52 -20.18
C GLN A 94 -19.98 28.64 -18.93
N TYR A 95 -20.98 27.88 -18.49
CA TYR A 95 -20.84 26.95 -17.39
C TYR A 95 -19.82 25.84 -17.67
N ALA A 96 -19.87 25.24 -18.87
CA ALA A 96 -18.93 24.21 -19.28
C ALA A 96 -17.49 24.75 -19.35
N GLN A 97 -17.29 25.97 -19.87
CA GLN A 97 -15.97 26.63 -19.90
C GLN A 97 -15.42 26.88 -18.49
N GLY A 98 -16.25 27.33 -17.55
CA GLY A 98 -15.85 27.50 -16.16
C GLY A 98 -15.38 26.19 -15.51
N LYS A 99 -16.13 25.09 -15.72
CA LYS A 99 -15.71 23.76 -15.25
C LYS A 99 -14.39 23.29 -15.86
N ILE A 100 -14.17 23.52 -17.17
CA ILE A 100 -12.92 23.16 -17.84
C ILE A 100 -11.73 23.96 -17.27
N GLN A 101 -11.90 25.24 -16.96
CA GLN A 101 -10.84 26.04 -16.34
C GLN A 101 -10.52 25.54 -14.91
N GLN A 102 -11.54 25.20 -14.13
CA GLN A 102 -11.37 24.65 -12.78
C GLN A 102 -10.63 23.30 -12.78
N THR A 103 -10.98 22.41 -13.71
CA THR A 103 -10.30 21.11 -13.85
C THR A 103 -8.87 21.26 -14.36
N LYS A 104 -8.60 22.19 -15.29
CA LYS A 104 -7.23 22.53 -15.72
C LYS A 104 -6.36 23.04 -14.57
N GLY A 105 -6.89 23.91 -13.71
CA GLY A 105 -6.19 24.38 -12.51
C GLY A 105 -5.87 23.25 -11.53
N SER A 106 -6.86 22.39 -11.27
CA SER A 106 -6.69 21.22 -10.38
C SER A 106 -5.67 20.21 -10.94
N SER A 107 -5.70 19.97 -12.25
CA SER A 107 -4.76 19.08 -12.94
C SER A 107 -3.32 19.61 -12.91
N SER A 108 -3.10 20.92 -13.03
CA SER A 108 -1.75 21.50 -12.98
C SER A 108 -1.14 21.38 -11.57
N VAL A 109 -1.95 21.61 -10.52
CA VAL A 109 -1.55 21.44 -9.12
C VAL A 109 -1.20 19.97 -8.84
N LEU A 110 -2.01 19.04 -9.34
CA LEU A 110 -1.74 17.60 -9.19
C LEU A 110 -0.44 17.19 -9.91
N ALA A 111 -0.22 17.67 -11.13
CA ALA A 111 1.00 17.43 -11.90
C ALA A 111 2.24 17.98 -11.17
N GLN A 112 2.14 19.16 -10.56
CA GLN A 112 3.24 19.75 -9.79
C GLN A 112 3.54 18.95 -8.51
N LYS A 113 2.52 18.47 -7.79
CA LYS A 113 2.69 17.58 -6.63
C LYS A 113 3.36 16.26 -7.02
N LEU A 114 2.97 15.66 -8.14
CA LEU A 114 3.59 14.43 -8.66
C LEU A 114 5.07 14.63 -9.03
N ARG A 115 5.41 15.76 -9.69
CA ARG A 115 6.81 16.10 -10.00
C ARG A 115 7.67 16.24 -8.73
N LYS A 116 7.16 16.90 -7.69
CA LYS A 116 7.88 17.03 -6.39
C LYS A 116 8.09 15.67 -5.72
N LYS A 117 7.08 14.80 -5.69
CA LYS A 117 7.21 13.43 -5.15
C LYS A 117 8.22 12.60 -5.94
N ALA A 118 8.17 12.64 -7.27
CA ALA A 118 9.11 11.92 -8.13
C ALA A 118 10.57 12.36 -7.90
N GLY A 119 10.80 13.67 -7.71
CA GLY A 119 12.12 14.20 -7.35
C GLY A 119 12.65 13.68 -6.01
N GLY A 120 11.78 13.63 -4.98
CA GLY A 120 12.14 13.07 -3.67
C GLY A 120 12.49 11.58 -3.72
N VAL A 121 11.71 10.78 -4.46
CA VAL A 121 11.96 9.35 -4.64
C VAL A 121 13.30 9.11 -5.36
N LYS A 122 13.62 9.90 -6.39
CA LYS A 122 14.89 9.78 -7.12
C LYS A 122 16.11 10.11 -6.24
N LYS A 123 15.98 11.07 -5.33
CA LYS A 123 17.04 11.41 -4.36
C LYS A 123 17.26 10.28 -3.35
N ASN A 124 16.16 9.75 -2.77
CA ASN A 124 16.22 8.64 -1.82
C ASN A 124 16.84 7.37 -2.43
N LEU A 125 16.52 7.05 -3.68
CA LEU A 125 17.13 5.93 -4.41
C LEU A 125 18.65 6.10 -4.59
N LYS A 126 19.11 7.33 -4.87
CA LYS A 126 20.54 7.61 -5.03
C LYS A 126 21.28 7.45 -3.70
N ASP A 127 20.70 7.96 -2.61
CA ASP A 127 21.28 7.86 -1.27
C ASP A 127 21.31 6.40 -0.77
N GLN A 128 20.29 5.59 -1.11
CA GLN A 128 20.29 4.16 -0.83
C GLN A 128 21.35 3.39 -1.63
N GLY A 129 21.55 3.74 -2.91
CA GLY A 129 22.59 3.13 -3.75
C GLY A 129 24.00 3.31 -3.18
N VAL A 130 24.31 4.51 -2.65
CA VAL A 130 25.60 4.80 -2.02
C VAL A 130 25.81 3.98 -0.74
N LYS A 131 24.77 3.87 0.10
CA LYS A 131 24.82 3.03 1.31
C LYS A 131 25.05 1.55 0.98
N LEU A 132 24.38 1.04 -0.06
CA LEU A 132 24.51 -0.36 -0.47
C LEU A 132 25.93 -0.68 -0.98
N SER A 133 26.55 0.23 -1.73
CA SER A 133 27.95 0.06 -2.17
C SER A 133 28.96 0.04 -1.01
N SER A 134 28.73 0.84 0.04
CA SER A 134 29.57 0.85 1.24
C SER A 134 29.51 -0.49 1.98
N VAL A 135 28.30 -0.99 2.22
CA VAL A 135 28.07 -2.27 2.91
C VAL A 135 28.65 -3.44 2.10
N GLN A 136 28.51 -3.43 0.77
CA GLN A 136 29.13 -4.46 -0.07
C GLN A 136 30.66 -4.47 0.02
N GLY A 137 31.29 -3.30 0.21
CA GLY A 137 32.72 -3.20 0.47
C GLY A 137 33.12 -3.89 1.78
N GLU A 138 32.41 -3.58 2.87
CA GLU A 138 32.65 -4.19 4.19
C GLU A 138 32.45 -5.70 4.18
N VAL A 139 31.40 -6.20 3.53
CA VAL A 139 31.13 -7.64 3.41
C VAL A 139 32.25 -8.37 2.67
N ARG A 140 32.82 -7.78 1.61
CA ARG A 140 33.96 -8.37 0.90
C ARG A 140 35.21 -8.43 1.77
N SER A 141 35.45 -7.40 2.58
CA SER A 141 36.58 -7.35 3.52
C SER A 141 36.44 -8.42 4.60
N LEU A 142 35.25 -8.51 5.23
CA LEU A 142 34.96 -9.51 6.26
C LEU A 142 35.07 -10.94 5.71
N LYS A 143 34.60 -11.19 4.49
CA LYS A 143 34.69 -12.52 3.87
C LYS A 143 36.13 -12.99 3.69
N LYS A 144 37.07 -12.07 3.40
CA LYS A 144 38.51 -12.39 3.33
C LYS A 144 39.07 -12.76 4.70
N VAL A 145 38.68 -12.04 5.75
CA VAL A 145 39.11 -12.32 7.13
C VAL A 145 38.59 -13.67 7.60
N VAL A 146 37.34 -14.01 7.30
CA VAL A 146 36.78 -15.32 7.63
C VAL A 146 37.55 -16.42 6.93
N SER A 147 37.84 -16.28 5.63
CA SER A 147 38.61 -17.30 4.92
C SER A 147 40.03 -17.49 5.45
N SER A 148 40.69 -16.43 5.95
CA SER A 148 42.02 -16.57 6.56
C SER A 148 41.97 -17.24 7.93
N LEU A 149 40.93 -16.96 8.73
CA LEU A 149 40.75 -17.61 10.03
C LEU A 149 40.39 -19.10 9.88
N ASP A 150 39.60 -19.45 8.85
CA ASP A 150 39.27 -20.84 8.56
C ASP A 150 40.53 -21.64 8.17
N SER A 151 41.46 -21.05 7.39
CA SER A 151 42.73 -21.71 7.09
C SER A 151 43.63 -21.86 8.31
N GLU A 152 43.73 -20.83 9.16
CA GLU A 152 44.55 -20.88 10.38
C GLU A 152 44.01 -21.91 11.38
N ARG A 153 42.69 -22.04 11.48
CA ARG A 153 42.04 -23.07 12.29
C ARG A 153 42.35 -24.47 11.80
N ALA A 154 42.30 -24.70 10.48
CA ALA A 154 42.61 -26.01 9.91
C ALA A 154 44.06 -26.44 10.20
N GLU A 155 45.02 -25.51 10.08
CA GLU A 155 46.42 -25.76 10.43
C GLU A 155 46.61 -26.08 11.92
N LEU A 156 45.88 -25.38 12.80
CA LEU A 156 45.90 -25.64 14.24
C LEU A 156 45.31 -27.01 14.61
N GLU A 157 44.20 -27.40 13.99
CA GLU A 157 43.58 -28.71 14.22
C GLU A 157 44.52 -29.85 13.79
N GLU A 158 45.15 -29.74 12.62
CA GLU A 158 46.11 -30.73 12.11
C GLU A 158 47.35 -30.85 13.04
N THR A 159 47.92 -29.73 13.48
CA THR A 159 49.07 -29.76 14.40
C THR A 159 48.72 -30.32 15.78
N MET A 160 47.47 -30.15 16.23
CA MET A 160 47.01 -30.66 17.52
C MET A 160 46.75 -32.17 17.47
N GLU A 161 46.18 -32.67 16.37
CA GLU A 161 46.00 -34.11 16.14
C GLU A 161 47.34 -34.83 16.15
N ILE A 162 48.34 -34.32 15.40
CA ILE A 162 49.68 -34.91 15.36
C ILE A 162 50.30 -34.96 16.77
N LYS A 163 50.21 -33.87 17.55
CA LYS A 163 50.74 -33.84 18.92
C LYS A 163 50.06 -34.82 19.87
N ILE A 164 48.76 -35.07 19.70
CA ILE A 164 48.02 -36.05 20.50
C ILE A 164 48.47 -37.47 20.11
N GLU A 165 48.59 -37.75 18.81
CA GLU A 165 49.08 -39.04 18.33
C GLU A 165 50.51 -39.33 18.81
N GLU A 166 51.41 -38.35 18.75
CA GLU A 166 52.78 -38.46 19.27
C GLU A 166 52.78 -38.77 20.78
N ARG A 167 52.00 -38.02 21.57
CA ARG A 167 51.89 -38.27 23.02
C ARG A 167 51.29 -39.63 23.34
N MET A 168 50.31 -40.09 22.58
CA MET A 168 49.72 -41.42 22.74
C MET A 168 50.72 -42.52 22.40
N GLN A 169 51.51 -42.35 21.33
CA GLN A 169 52.56 -43.29 20.98
C GLN A 169 53.68 -43.33 22.03
N ASP A 170 54.08 -42.18 22.57
CA ASP A 170 55.08 -42.11 23.64
C ASP A 170 54.58 -42.78 24.91
N PHE A 171 53.31 -42.58 25.27
CA PHE A 171 52.67 -43.26 26.39
C PHE A 171 52.65 -44.78 26.21
N LEU A 172 52.32 -45.28 25.02
CA LEU A 172 52.33 -46.71 24.70
C LEU A 172 53.75 -47.31 24.64
N LYS A 173 54.77 -46.53 24.28
CA LYS A 173 56.17 -46.97 24.28
C LYS A 173 56.78 -47.00 25.69
N SER A 174 56.27 -46.20 26.62
CA SER A 174 56.73 -46.18 28.00
C SER A 174 56.28 -47.43 28.77
N GLN A 175 57.18 -48.40 28.93
CA GLN A 175 56.89 -49.67 29.63
C GLN A 175 56.75 -49.54 31.15
N GLU A 176 57.17 -48.41 31.73
CA GLU A 176 57.19 -48.19 33.18
C GLU A 176 56.79 -46.75 33.53
N VAL A 177 55.80 -46.61 34.41
CA VAL A 177 55.38 -45.31 34.96
C VAL A 177 56.06 -45.12 36.32
N VAL A 178 56.91 -44.09 36.40
CA VAL A 178 57.60 -43.72 37.64
C VAL A 178 56.60 -43.08 38.60
N ALA A 179 56.08 -43.88 39.53
CA ALA A 179 55.11 -43.42 40.51
C ALA A 179 55.75 -42.74 41.74
N PHE A 180 57.05 -42.95 41.98
CA PHE A 180 57.76 -42.49 43.17
C PHE A 180 59.17 -42.03 42.80
N GLN A 181 59.50 -40.77 43.10
CA GLN A 181 60.78 -40.15 42.78
C GLN A 181 61.21 -39.20 43.89
N GLY A 182 62.49 -39.19 44.25
CA GLY A 182 63.03 -38.25 45.24
C GLY A 182 62.44 -38.38 46.65
N GLY A 183 61.97 -39.58 47.03
CA GLY A 183 61.33 -39.80 48.33
C GLY A 183 59.85 -39.39 48.39
N MET A 184 59.28 -38.94 47.28
CA MET A 184 57.88 -38.48 47.19
C MET A 184 57.14 -39.21 46.07
N TYR A 185 55.81 -39.32 46.21
CA TYR A 185 54.96 -39.78 45.10
C TYR A 185 54.74 -38.63 44.12
N VAL A 186 54.77 -38.93 42.83
CA VAL A 186 54.51 -37.94 41.78
C VAL A 186 53.10 -37.38 41.94
N ASP A 187 52.94 -36.07 41.70
CA ASP A 187 51.67 -35.38 41.94
C ASP A 187 50.50 -35.98 41.17
N ALA A 188 50.73 -36.53 39.97
CA ALA A 188 49.71 -37.25 39.21
C ALA A 188 49.16 -38.48 39.97
N VAL A 189 50.02 -39.23 40.66
CA VAL A 189 49.61 -40.39 41.47
C VAL A 189 48.87 -39.92 42.72
N ARG A 190 49.31 -38.80 43.30
CA ARG A 190 48.66 -38.19 44.47
C ARG A 190 47.25 -37.71 44.13
N ALA A 191 47.10 -36.97 43.04
CA ALA A 191 45.82 -36.47 42.54
C ALA A 191 44.86 -37.64 42.25
N LEU A 192 45.31 -38.66 41.52
CA LEU A 192 44.52 -39.85 41.22
C LEU A 192 44.00 -40.54 42.49
N TYR A 193 44.83 -40.66 43.53
CA TYR A 193 44.41 -41.23 44.80
C TYR A 193 43.34 -40.36 45.50
N MET A 194 43.51 -39.03 45.49
CA MET A 194 42.52 -38.11 46.04
C MET A 194 41.18 -38.22 45.29
N ASP A 195 41.21 -38.27 43.97
CA ASP A 195 40.01 -38.40 43.13
C ASP A 195 39.30 -39.73 43.39
N LEU A 196 40.02 -40.85 43.41
CA LEU A 196 39.44 -42.16 43.72
C LEU A 196 38.77 -42.19 45.10
N MET A 197 39.42 -41.58 46.10
CA MET A 197 38.87 -41.52 47.45
C MET A 197 37.68 -40.57 47.54
N GLY A 198 37.67 -39.46 46.77
CA GLY A 198 36.51 -38.59 46.59
C GLY A 198 35.33 -39.30 45.91
N MET A 199 35.59 -40.28 45.05
CA MET A 199 34.58 -41.19 44.47
C MET A 199 34.14 -42.33 45.41
N ASN A 200 34.42 -42.21 46.72
CA ASN A 200 34.12 -43.22 47.74
C ASN A 200 34.82 -44.57 47.55
N VAL A 201 35.92 -44.63 46.80
CA VAL A 201 36.77 -45.83 46.78
C VAL A 201 37.55 -45.89 48.09
N GLY A 202 37.31 -46.93 48.89
CA GLY A 202 38.02 -47.10 50.16
C GLY A 202 39.54 -47.14 49.95
N ALA A 203 40.31 -46.45 50.79
CA ALA A 203 41.78 -46.33 50.68
C ALA A 203 42.54 -47.67 50.60
N ARG A 204 41.94 -48.78 51.08
CA ARG A 204 42.49 -50.15 50.94
C ARG A 204 42.45 -50.66 49.50
N ASN A 205 41.52 -50.18 48.70
CA ASN A 205 41.22 -50.67 47.35
C ASN A 205 41.87 -49.80 46.26
N CYS A 206 42.23 -48.55 46.55
CA CYS A 206 42.81 -47.62 45.56
C CYS A 206 44.01 -48.21 44.82
N GLU A 207 44.95 -48.84 45.55
CA GLU A 207 46.11 -49.49 44.91
C GLU A 207 45.69 -50.58 43.91
N SER A 208 44.74 -51.43 44.31
CA SER A 208 44.26 -52.52 43.44
C SER A 208 43.52 -51.98 42.22
N VAL A 209 42.77 -50.89 42.36
CA VAL A 209 42.04 -50.25 41.26
C VAL A 209 43.04 -49.66 40.25
N VAL A 210 44.02 -48.88 40.74
CA VAL A 210 45.04 -48.27 39.87
C VAL A 210 45.84 -49.35 39.13
N ARG A 211 46.24 -50.42 39.83
CA ARG A 211 46.92 -51.57 39.20
C ARG A 211 46.05 -52.28 38.17
N CYS A 212 44.77 -52.49 38.46
CA CYS A 212 43.84 -53.14 37.54
C CYS A 212 43.66 -52.32 36.26
N VAL A 213 43.48 -51.00 36.39
CA VAL A 213 43.31 -50.08 35.25
C VAL A 213 44.56 -50.05 34.39
N MET A 214 45.75 -49.86 34.98
CA MET A 214 47.00 -49.79 34.21
C MET A 214 47.37 -51.14 33.59
N ASN A 215 47.03 -52.26 34.24
CA ASN A 215 47.22 -53.59 33.64
C ASN A 215 46.26 -53.85 32.47
N LYS A 216 44.96 -53.58 32.63
CA LYS A 216 43.93 -53.93 31.65
C LYS A 216 43.77 -52.94 30.51
N LEU A 217 43.87 -51.64 30.78
CA LEU A 217 43.61 -50.59 29.80
C LEU A 217 44.89 -50.03 29.17
N ALA A 218 45.98 -49.97 29.93
CA ALA A 218 47.24 -49.41 29.43
C ALA A 218 48.20 -50.47 28.86
N GLY A 219 47.79 -51.74 28.76
CA GLY A 219 48.58 -52.78 28.11
C GLY A 219 49.72 -53.35 28.97
N ASN A 220 49.44 -53.70 30.22
CA ASN A 220 50.41 -54.27 31.17
C ASN A 220 51.60 -53.35 31.52
N ILE A 221 51.37 -52.04 31.62
CA ILE A 221 52.39 -51.11 32.12
C ILE A 221 52.74 -51.47 33.57
N LYS A 222 54.05 -51.65 33.82
CA LYS A 222 54.52 -51.91 35.18
C LYS A 222 54.45 -50.61 35.98
N LEU A 223 53.66 -50.64 37.04
CA LEU A 223 53.61 -49.57 38.02
C LEU A 223 54.61 -49.86 39.14
N GLY A 224 55.44 -48.87 39.45
CA GLY A 224 56.36 -48.90 40.59
C GLY A 224 55.64 -48.92 41.95
N ARG A 225 56.32 -48.38 42.97
CA ARG A 225 55.75 -48.29 44.32
C ARG A 225 54.57 -47.30 44.33
N LEU A 226 53.39 -47.79 44.72
CA LEU A 226 52.20 -46.98 44.90
C LEU A 226 51.97 -46.65 46.40
N PRO A 227 51.20 -45.60 46.70
CA PRO A 227 50.80 -45.28 48.07
C PRO A 227 50.06 -46.44 48.74
N LYS A 228 50.52 -46.83 49.93
CA LYS A 228 49.80 -47.77 50.80
C LYS A 228 48.55 -47.11 51.36
N ALA A 229 47.58 -47.93 51.76
CA ALA A 229 46.31 -47.46 52.33
C ALA A 229 46.48 -46.50 53.53
N THR A 230 47.51 -46.69 54.36
CA THR A 230 47.82 -45.78 55.47
C THR A 230 48.20 -44.40 54.99
N PHE A 231 49.05 -44.32 53.96
CA PHE A 231 49.45 -43.05 53.35
C PHE A 231 48.29 -42.37 52.64
N GLY A 232 47.45 -43.12 51.90
CA GLY A 232 46.25 -42.57 51.28
C GLY A 232 45.29 -41.93 52.31
N LYS A 233 45.11 -42.56 53.48
CA LYS A 233 44.35 -41.95 54.59
C LYS A 233 44.99 -40.66 55.09
N THR A 234 46.29 -40.66 55.30
CA THR A 234 47.03 -39.46 55.71
C THR A 234 46.87 -38.33 54.70
N MET A 235 46.91 -38.65 53.40
CA MET A 235 46.70 -37.66 52.34
C MET A 235 45.33 -37.00 52.42
N ILE A 236 44.24 -37.75 52.61
CA ILE A 236 42.90 -37.15 52.79
C ILE A 236 42.89 -36.24 54.01
N ILE A 237 43.46 -36.70 55.13
CA ILE A 237 43.49 -35.91 56.37
C ILE A 237 44.27 -34.61 56.16
N GLU A 238 45.42 -34.69 55.49
CA GLU A 238 46.22 -33.52 55.13
C GLU A 238 45.47 -32.59 54.16
N GLY A 239 44.84 -33.13 53.12
CA GLY A 239 44.03 -32.36 52.18
C GLY A 239 42.85 -31.67 52.87
N ARG A 240 42.16 -32.36 53.79
CA ARG A 240 41.10 -31.78 54.61
C ARG A 240 41.63 -30.70 55.55
N ALA A 241 42.78 -30.93 56.18
CA ALA A 241 43.43 -29.94 57.04
C ALA A 241 43.83 -28.69 56.24
N LEU A 242 44.37 -28.84 55.04
CA LEU A 242 44.71 -27.73 54.14
C LEU A 242 43.46 -26.99 53.66
N ALA A 243 42.38 -27.71 53.31
CA ALA A 243 41.11 -27.10 52.95
C ALA A 243 40.53 -26.29 54.12
N GLN A 244 40.52 -26.85 55.33
CA GLN A 244 40.10 -26.15 56.55
C GLN A 244 40.99 -24.94 56.84
N GLN A 245 42.31 -25.05 56.65
CA GLN A 245 43.25 -23.94 56.81
C GLN A 245 43.01 -22.83 55.78
N GLN A 246 42.67 -23.16 54.54
CA GLN A 246 42.29 -22.18 53.52
C GLN A 246 40.98 -21.46 53.88
N ILE A 247 39.99 -22.20 54.39
CA ILE A 247 38.74 -21.61 54.88
C ILE A 247 39.03 -20.65 56.03
N VAL A 248 39.81 -21.06 57.03
CA VAL A 248 40.21 -20.22 58.16
C VAL A 248 41.01 -19.01 57.70
N SER A 249 41.94 -19.17 56.76
CA SER A 249 42.72 -18.07 56.19
C SER A 249 41.84 -17.06 55.47
N LYS A 250 40.84 -17.51 54.70
CA LYS A 250 39.86 -16.63 54.06
C LYS A 250 38.99 -15.92 55.11
N MET A 251 38.58 -16.63 56.16
CA MET A 251 37.80 -16.05 57.26
C MET A 251 38.54 -15.00 58.08
N LEU A 252 39.87 -15.14 58.21
CA LEU A 252 40.71 -14.22 58.97
C LEU A 252 41.28 -13.08 58.12
N SER A 253 41.01 -13.04 56.82
CA SER A 253 41.47 -11.97 55.93
C SER A 253 40.88 -10.62 56.35
N PRO A 254 41.70 -9.58 56.63
CA PRO A 254 41.24 -8.34 57.27
C PRO A 254 40.53 -7.34 56.34
N VAL A 255 39.89 -7.80 55.26
CA VAL A 255 39.26 -6.91 54.27
C VAL A 255 37.77 -7.21 54.19
N GLY A 256 36.96 -6.48 54.97
CA GLY A 256 35.56 -6.12 54.67
C GLY A 256 34.51 -7.18 54.32
N GLU A 257 34.86 -8.47 54.22
CA GLU A 257 33.97 -9.52 53.71
C GLU A 257 33.00 -9.96 54.82
N SER A 258 31.70 -9.72 54.62
CA SER A 258 30.64 -10.28 55.44
C SER A 258 30.52 -11.79 55.17
N ILE A 259 30.98 -12.59 56.13
CA ILE A 259 30.94 -14.04 56.06
C ILE A 259 29.66 -14.51 56.75
N THR A 260 28.79 -15.21 56.01
CA THR A 260 27.56 -15.76 56.56
C THR A 260 27.69 -17.27 56.73
N LEU A 261 27.56 -17.73 57.97
CA LEU A 261 27.48 -19.17 58.29
C LEU A 261 26.04 -19.64 58.03
N CYS A 262 25.87 -20.51 57.04
CA CYS A 262 24.62 -21.15 56.72
C CYS A 262 24.63 -22.57 57.30
N THR A 263 23.62 -22.89 58.11
CA THR A 263 23.42 -24.24 58.64
C THR A 263 22.04 -24.73 58.22
N ASP A 264 21.94 -25.93 57.66
CA ASP A 264 20.67 -26.47 57.14
C ASP A 264 19.67 -26.93 58.22
N GLY A 265 19.98 -26.67 59.50
CA GLY A 265 19.07 -26.91 60.62
C GLY A 265 18.97 -28.36 61.08
N THR A 266 19.73 -29.31 60.53
CA THR A 266 19.69 -30.73 60.96
C THR A 266 20.85 -31.19 61.84
N THR A 267 21.55 -30.27 62.50
CA THR A 267 22.54 -30.62 63.53
C THR A 267 21.86 -30.90 64.88
N LYS A 268 21.52 -32.16 65.14
CA LYS A 268 21.32 -32.62 66.52
C LYS A 268 22.65 -32.47 67.26
N TRP A 269 22.74 -31.49 68.14
CA TRP A 269 23.89 -31.27 69.02
C TRP A 269 24.29 -32.60 69.68
N GLY A 270 25.45 -33.13 69.30
CA GLY A 270 26.00 -34.39 69.84
C GLY A 270 26.25 -35.53 68.83
N TYR A 271 25.88 -35.41 67.56
CA TYR A 271 26.22 -36.40 66.53
C TYR A 271 27.33 -35.91 65.58
N LYS A 272 28.25 -36.83 65.21
CA LYS A 272 29.47 -36.66 64.40
C LYS A 272 29.25 -36.22 62.92
N TYR A 273 28.15 -35.56 62.60
CA TYR A 273 27.73 -35.29 61.21
C TYR A 273 27.18 -33.87 61.03
N GLY A 274 27.83 -32.87 61.61
CA GLY A 274 27.49 -31.48 61.31
C GLY A 274 28.24 -31.00 60.09
N THR A 275 27.55 -30.72 58.99
CA THR A 275 28.11 -29.97 57.85
C THR A 275 27.64 -28.52 57.95
N PHE A 276 28.58 -27.58 57.78
CA PHE A 276 28.32 -26.15 57.80
C PHE A 276 28.71 -25.57 56.46
N ASP A 277 27.83 -24.79 55.83
CA ASP A 277 28.15 -24.08 54.60
C ASP A 277 28.51 -22.65 54.94
N VAL A 278 29.65 -22.20 54.43
CA VAL A 278 30.12 -20.83 54.57
C VAL A 278 29.96 -20.17 53.22
N VAL A 279 29.12 -19.13 53.15
CA VAL A 279 28.92 -18.36 51.93
C VAL A 279 29.73 -17.08 52.02
N LEU A 280 30.59 -16.87 51.02
CA LEU A 280 31.38 -15.65 50.84
C LEU A 280 30.57 -14.61 50.04
N GLU A 281 30.97 -13.34 50.08
CA GLU A 281 30.27 -12.25 49.39
C GLU A 281 30.27 -12.39 47.85
N ASP A 282 31.25 -13.10 47.30
CA ASP A 282 31.33 -13.41 45.86
C ASP A 282 30.33 -14.50 45.42
N GLY A 283 29.53 -15.02 46.36
CA GLY A 283 28.56 -16.08 46.14
C GLY A 283 29.16 -17.49 46.10
N THR A 284 30.47 -17.64 46.35
CA THR A 284 31.07 -18.97 46.51
C THR A 284 30.70 -19.57 47.86
N SER A 285 30.48 -20.89 47.87
CA SER A 285 30.17 -21.65 49.08
C SER A 285 31.30 -22.61 49.40
N LEU A 286 31.65 -22.69 50.69
CA LEU A 286 32.67 -23.59 51.23
C LEU A 286 32.00 -24.47 52.29
N THR A 287 32.05 -25.78 52.10
CA THR A 287 31.48 -26.72 53.07
C THR A 287 32.53 -27.16 54.09
N ILE A 288 32.22 -26.98 55.36
CA ILE A 288 32.98 -27.48 56.50
C ILE A 288 32.26 -28.72 57.03
N GLU A 289 32.87 -29.88 56.87
CA GLU A 289 32.40 -31.09 57.54
C GLU A 289 32.96 -31.19 58.97
N GLY A 290 32.11 -31.50 59.93
CA GLY A 290 32.46 -31.87 61.30
C GLY A 290 33.20 -33.21 61.35
N ALA A 291 34.07 -33.39 62.34
CA ALA A 291 34.86 -34.62 62.54
C ALA A 291 34.09 -35.71 63.31
#